data_AF-A0A920RV32-F1
#
_entry.id   AF-A0A920RV32-F1
#
_cell.length_a   1.000
_cell.length_b   1.000
_cell.length_c   1.000
_cell.angle_alpha   90.00
_cell.angle_beta   90.00
_cell.angle_gamma   90.00
#
_symmetry.space_group_name_H-M   'P 1'
#
loop_
_entity.id
_entity.type
_entity.pdbx_description
1 polymer ?
#
loop_
_entity_poly.entity_id
_entity_poly.type
_entity_poly.pdbx_seq_one_letter_code
_entity_poly.pdbx_strand_id
1 'polypeptide(L)' 'MSWLVYILKCGDNSLYTGITNNIEERLLAHEEGRGAKYTKGRGPFKIVYKKKFKSRSKRYD' A
#
# COMPACT_ATOMS: atom_id res chain seq x y z
N MET A 1 5.92 -1.95 17.44
CA MET A 1 4.99 -1.80 16.28
C MET A 1 5.71 -2.19 15.00
N SER A 2 5.15 -3.12 14.24
CA SER A 2 5.70 -3.56 12.96
C SER A 2 5.21 -2.68 11.82
N TRP A 3 6.07 -2.42 10.84
CA TRP A 3 5.73 -1.67 9.62
C TRP A 3 5.70 -2.62 8.43
N LEU A 4 4.89 -2.32 7.43
CA LEU A 4 4.75 -3.11 6.21
C LEU A 4 4.89 -2.18 5.00
N VAL A 5 5.89 -2.44 4.17
CA VAL A 5 6.02 -1.84 2.84
C VAL A 5 5.26 -2.72 1.85
N TYR A 6 4.47 -2.13 0.97
CA TYR A 6 3.69 -2.84 -0.04
C TYR A 6 3.77 -2.16 -1.39
N ILE A 7 3.50 -2.92 -2.44
CA ILE A 7 3.26 -2.43 -3.80
C ILE A 7 1.87 -2.89 -4.25
N LEU A 8 1.06 -1.94 -4.71
CA LEU A 8 -0.20 -2.19 -5.40
C LEU A 8 0.02 -2.16 -6.90
N LYS A 9 -0.63 -3.07 -7.62
CA LYS A 9 -0.93 -2.93 -9.03
C LYS A 9 -2.35 -2.36 -9.16
N CYS A 10 -2.45 -1.20 -9.79
CA CYS A 10 -3.71 -0.51 -10.09
C CYS A 10 -4.41 -1.14 -11.29
N GLY A 11 -5.68 -0.78 -11.51
CA GLY A 11 -6.48 -1.24 -12.66
C GLY A 11 -5.90 -0.84 -14.02
N ASP A 12 -5.18 0.29 -14.07
CA ASP A 12 -4.46 0.78 -15.25
C ASP A 12 -3.06 0.15 -15.44
N ASN A 13 -2.75 -0.91 -14.68
CA ASN A 13 -1.44 -1.57 -14.61
C ASN A 13 -0.29 -0.73 -14.03
N SER A 14 -0.54 0.50 -13.56
CA SER A 14 0.47 1.28 -12.83
C SER A 14 0.78 0.65 -11.48
N LEU A 15 1.96 0.98 -10.93
CA LEU A 15 2.38 0.54 -9.61
C LEU A 15 2.36 1.69 -8.60
N TYR A 16 1.91 1.41 -7.39
CA TYR A 16 1.94 2.33 -6.26
C TYR A 16 2.65 1.68 -5.08
N THR A 17 3.69 2.33 -4.54
CA THR A 17 4.40 1.88 -3.34
C THR A 17 3.89 2.63 -2.12
N GLY A 18 3.64 1.91 -1.03
CA GLY A 18 3.20 2.49 0.23
C GLY A 18 3.78 1.80 1.45
N ILE A 19 3.53 2.41 2.61
CA ILE A 19 3.86 1.86 3.92
C ILE A 19 2.66 1.99 4.85
N THR A 20 2.46 1.01 5.72
CA THR A 20 1.40 1.01 6.73
C THR A 20 1.76 0.10 7.90
N ASN A 21 1.11 0.27 9.04
CA ASN A 21 1.09 -0.71 10.13
C ASN A 21 -0.12 -1.66 10.03
N ASN A 22 -1.17 -1.28 9.30
CA ASN A 22 -2.36 -2.09 9.01
C ASN A 22 -2.64 -2.11 7.49
N ILE A 23 -2.47 -3.27 6.84
CA ILE A 23 -2.61 -3.39 5.38
C ILE A 23 -4.07 -3.49 4.94
N GLU A 24 -4.95 -4.03 5.78
CA GLU A 24 -6.37 -4.24 5.46
C GLU A 24 -7.10 -2.91 5.47
N GLU A 25 -6.99 -2.15 6.55
CA GLU A 25 -7.53 -0.77 6.62
C GLU A 25 -6.98 0.11 5.50
N ARG A 26 -5.68 -0.06 5.17
CA ARG A 26 -5.05 0.74 4.14
C ARG A 26 -5.60 0.41 2.76
N LEU A 27 -5.79 -0.87 2.44
CA LEU A 27 -6.37 -1.29 1.16
C LEU A 27 -7.82 -0.81 1.04
N LEU A 28 -8.62 -0.94 2.11
CA LEU A 28 -10.00 -0.43 2.14
C LEU A 28 -10.05 1.09 1.88
N ALA A 29 -9.17 1.87 2.52
CA ALA A 29 -9.09 3.30 2.27
C ALA A 29 -8.76 3.62 0.80
N HIS A 30 -7.92 2.83 0.13
CA HIS A 30 -7.65 2.98 -1.30
C HIS A 30 -8.89 2.69 -2.15
N GLU A 31 -9.60 1.59 -1.91
CA GLU A 31 -10.84 1.22 -2.60
C GLU A 31 -11.94 2.28 -2.43
N GLU A 32 -12.06 2.88 -1.24
CA GLU A 32 -13.02 3.95 -0.96
C GLU A 32 -12.57 5.34 -1.45
N GLY A 33 -11.40 5.46 -2.09
CA GLY A 33 -10.86 6.72 -2.57
C GLY A 33 -10.41 7.70 -1.48
N ARG A 34 -10.28 7.23 -0.22
CA ARG A 34 -9.73 7.94 0.95
C ARG A 34 -8.22 7.70 1.13
N GLY A 35 -7.61 6.90 0.26
CA GLY A 35 -6.18 6.59 0.24
C GLY A 35 -5.34 7.72 -0.35
N ALA A 36 -4.22 7.36 -0.99
CA ALA A 36 -3.36 8.36 -1.62
C ALA A 36 -4.07 9.06 -2.80
N LYS A 37 -3.80 10.35 -3.01
CA LYS A 37 -4.33 11.11 -4.17
C LYS A 37 -4.06 10.38 -5.49
N TYR A 38 -2.87 9.80 -5.64
CA TYR A 38 -2.48 9.06 -6.85
C TYR A 38 -3.41 7.87 -7.13
N THR A 39 -3.79 7.13 -6.09
CA THR A 39 -4.59 5.90 -6.23
C THR A 39 -6.09 6.17 -6.41
N LYS A 40 -6.59 7.38 -6.15
CA LYS A 40 -8.03 7.66 -6.22
C LYS A 40 -8.58 7.38 -7.63
N GLY A 41 -9.58 6.50 -7.73
CA GLY A 41 -10.19 6.11 -9.01
C GLY A 41 -9.35 5.18 -9.89
N ARG A 42 -8.22 4.64 -9.39
CA ARG A 42 -7.34 3.71 -10.13
C ARG A 42 -7.52 2.25 -9.73
N GLY A 43 -8.63 1.91 -9.07
CA GLY A 43 -8.98 0.53 -8.76
C GLY A 43 -9.27 -0.29 -10.03
N PRO A 44 -9.42 -1.62 -9.91
CA PRO A 44 -9.25 -2.40 -8.68
C PRO A 44 -7.77 -2.47 -8.25
N PHE A 45 -7.49 -2.60 -6.95
CA PHE A 45 -6.13 -2.74 -6.45
C PHE A 45 -5.77 -4.19 -6.16
N LYS A 46 -4.55 -4.59 -6.52
CA LYS A 46 -3.97 -5.89 -6.15
C LYS A 46 -2.65 -5.69 -5.45
N ILE A 47 -2.47 -6.28 -4.27
CA ILE A 47 -1.15 -6.32 -3.61
C ILE A 47 -0.28 -7.29 -4.39
N VAL A 48 0.77 -6.77 -5.04
CA VAL A 48 1.76 -7.58 -5.78
C VAL A 48 3.06 -7.79 -5.01
N TYR A 49 3.27 -7.02 -3.95
CA TYR A 49 4.41 -7.19 -3.04
C TYR A 49 4.05 -6.69 -1.63
N LYS A 50 4.56 -7.37 -0.60
CA LYS A 50 4.55 -6.88 0.78
C LYS A 50 5.72 -7.44 1.59
N LYS A 51 6.37 -6.60 2.40
CA LYS A 51 7.45 -6.99 3.33
C LYS A 51 7.26 -6.31 4.68
N LYS A 52 7.35 -7.09 5.76
CA LYS A 52 7.24 -6.61 7.15
C LYS A 52 8.62 -6.24 7.70
N PHE A 53 8.66 -5.18 8.51
CA PHE A 53 9.84 -4.63 9.16
C PHE A 53 9.56 -4.38 10.65
N LYS A 54 10.54 -4.64 11.51
CA LYS A 54 10.39 -4.49 12.97
C LYS A 54 10.39 -3.04 13.46
N SER A 55 10.89 -2.10 12.65
CA SER A 55 10.91 -0.67 12.97
C SER A 55 10.75 0.17 11.70
N ARG A 56 10.34 1.43 11.86
CA ARG A 56 10.16 2.37 10.74
C ARG A 56 11.48 2.69 10.03
N SER A 57 12.58 2.71 10.78
CA SER A 57 13.92 3.09 10.29
C SER A 57 14.57 1.98 9.46
N LYS A 58 14.38 0.70 9.80
CA LYS A 58 14.99 -0.46 9.10
C LYS A 58 14.27 -0.87 7.80
N ARG A 59 13.46 -0.01 7.21
CA ARG A 59 12.69 -0.33 5.99
C ARG A 59 13.50 -0.22 4.69
N TYR A 60 14.70 0.37 4.79
CA TYR A 60 15.60 0.62 3.66
C TYR A 60 16.78 -0.35 3.60
N ASP A 61 16.89 -1.26 4.58
CA ASP A 61 17.89 -2.34 4.63
C ASP A 61 17.49 -3.55 3.76
#